data_AF-A0A3B8W9H5-F1
#
_entry.id   AF-A0A3B8W9H5-F1
#
_cell.length_a   1.000
_cell.length_b   1.000
_cell.length_c   1.000
_cell.angle_alpha   90.00
_cell.angle_beta   90.00
_cell.angle_gamma   90.00
#
_symmetry.space_group_name_H-M   'P 1'
#
loop_
_entity.id
_entity.type
_entity.pdbx_description
1 polymer ?
#
loop_
_entity_poly.entity_id
_entity_poly.type
_entity_poly.pdbx_seq_one_letter_code
_entity_poly.pdbx_strand_id
1 'polypeptide(L)' 'TPTVNEGRQKIILHLLSPGYKPVQVTQDLKSFWHSAYHEVRKELRMRYPKHHWPEDPWTAEAVRGVRRRN' A
#
# COMPACT_ATOMS: atom_id res chain seq x y z
N THR A 1 -0.31 3.90 -12.37
CA THR A 1 0.28 4.78 -11.34
C THR A 1 -0.34 6.17 -11.46
N PRO A 2 -0.70 6.83 -10.36
CA PRO A 2 -1.38 8.13 -10.41
C PRO A 2 -0.51 9.24 -11.03
N THR A 3 -1.16 10.14 -11.73
CA THR A 3 -0.58 11.31 -12.40
C THR A 3 -1.56 12.47 -12.31
N VAL A 4 -1.04 13.70 -12.34
CA VAL A 4 -1.83 14.94 -12.39
C VAL A 4 -1.53 15.69 -13.70
N ASN A 5 -2.17 16.85 -13.90
CA ASN A 5 -2.02 17.68 -15.11
C ASN A 5 -2.29 16.88 -16.38
N GLU A 6 -3.42 16.16 -16.42
CA GLU A 6 -3.84 15.32 -17.54
C GLU A 6 -2.80 14.25 -17.91
N GLY A 7 -2.16 13.65 -16.90
CA GLY A 7 -1.17 12.61 -17.13
C GLY A 7 0.26 13.09 -17.30
N ARG A 8 0.48 14.42 -17.39
CA ARG A 8 1.80 14.99 -17.68
C ARG A 8 2.76 15.01 -16.50
N GLN A 9 2.22 15.03 -15.27
CA GLN A 9 3.04 15.11 -14.07
C GLN A 9 2.86 13.87 -13.20
N LYS A 10 3.94 13.11 -13.02
CA LYS A 10 4.00 12.04 -12.01
C LYS A 10 4.04 12.66 -10.62
N ILE A 11 3.42 11.99 -9.65
CA ILE A 11 3.45 12.40 -8.25
C ILE A 11 4.32 11.45 -7.43
N ILE A 12 4.95 11.98 -6.39
CA ILE A 12 5.62 11.19 -5.37
C ILE A 12 4.57 10.74 -4.37
N LEU A 13 4.46 9.43 -4.17
CA LEU A 13 3.60 8.81 -3.18
C LEU A 13 4.44 8.44 -1.96
N HIS A 14 4.06 8.95 -0.80
CA HIS A 14 4.52 8.45 0.49
C HIS A 14 3.51 7.40 0.95
N LEU A 15 3.84 6.12 0.81
CA LEU A 15 3.02 5.02 1.29
C LEU A 15 3.28 4.86 2.78
N LEU A 16 2.21 4.86 3.57
CA LEU A 16 2.29 4.92 5.03
C LEU A 16 1.81 3.61 5.66
N SER A 17 2.42 3.25 6.78
CA SER A 17 1.89 2.26 7.71
C SER A 17 0.64 2.79 8.44
N PRO A 18 -0.14 1.92 9.11
CA PRO A 18 -1.25 2.35 9.96
C PRO A 18 -0.89 3.38 11.05
N GLY A 19 0.38 3.43 11.48
CA GLY A 19 0.90 4.43 12.43
C GLY A 19 1.34 5.74 11.78
N TYR A 20 0.95 6.01 10.54
CA TYR A 20 1.33 7.21 9.75
C TYR A 20 2.84 7.39 9.55
N LYS A 21 3.62 6.31 9.62
CA LYS A 21 5.05 6.32 9.31
C LYS A 21 5.28 5.90 7.85
N PRO A 22 6.09 6.63 7.06
CA PRO A 22 6.45 6.22 5.71
C PRO A 22 7.12 4.85 5.70
N VAL A 23 6.67 3.98 4.80
CA VAL A 23 7.25 2.64 4.56
C VAL A 23 7.83 2.51 3.16
N GLN A 24 7.35 3.32 2.21
CA GLN A 24 7.91 3.44 0.88
C GLN A 24 7.65 4.85 0.35
N VAL A 25 8.62 5.41 -0.36
CA VAL A 25 8.46 6.60 -1.19
C VAL A 25 8.65 6.18 -2.65
N THR A 26 7.69 6.48 -3.52
CA THR A 26 7.76 6.03 -4.92
C THR A 26 6.97 6.94 -5.87
N GLN A 27 7.44 7.04 -7.12
CA GLN A 27 6.65 7.57 -8.24
C GLN A 27 6.11 6.45 -9.15
N ASP A 28 6.33 5.19 -8.79
CA ASP A 28 5.87 4.01 -9.50
C ASP A 28 5.15 3.05 -8.56
N LEU A 29 3.83 3.21 -8.49
CA LEU A 29 2.96 2.39 -7.66
C LEU A 29 2.83 0.96 -8.21
N LYS A 30 2.96 0.76 -9.53
CA LYS A 30 2.87 -0.57 -10.14
C LYS A 30 4.06 -1.44 -9.71
N SER A 31 5.27 -0.88 -9.79
CA SER A 31 6.48 -1.59 -9.31
C SER A 31 6.42 -1.88 -7.82
N PHE A 32 5.90 -0.97 -7.00
CA PHE A 32 5.69 -1.23 -5.57
C PHE A 32 4.84 -2.48 -5.34
N TRP A 33 3.67 -2.59 -6.00
CA TRP A 33 2.79 -3.74 -5.81
C TRP A 33 3.37 -5.06 -6.33
N HIS A 34 4.20 -5.03 -7.38
CA HIS A 34 4.84 -6.24 -7.92
C HIS A 34 6.01 -6.76 -7.09
N SER A 35 6.71 -5.92 -6.34
CA SER A 35 7.95 -6.31 -5.64
C SER A 35 7.96 -5.88 -4.18
N ALA A 36 8.17 -4.59 -3.92
CA ALA A 36 8.43 -4.04 -2.59
C ALA A 36 7.30 -4.31 -1.58
N TYR A 37 6.05 -4.41 -2.04
CA TYR A 37 4.91 -4.73 -1.21
C TYR A 37 5.09 -6.03 -0.41
N HIS A 38 5.68 -7.06 -0.99
CA HIS A 38 5.81 -8.36 -0.33
C HIS A 38 6.74 -8.31 0.88
N GLU A 39 7.81 -7.51 0.83
CA GLU A 39 8.69 -7.28 1.97
C GLU A 39 8.04 -6.39 3.02
N VAL A 40 7.39 -5.30 2.60
CA VAL A 40 6.62 -4.42 3.51
C VAL A 40 5.53 -5.21 4.23
N ARG A 41 4.82 -6.11 3.53
CA ARG A 41 3.80 -6.99 4.10
C ARG A 41 4.38 -7.88 5.20
N LYS A 42 5.56 -8.50 4.98
CA LYS A 42 6.18 -9.40 5.97
C LYS A 42 6.42 -8.68 7.30
N GLU A 43 6.91 -7.45 7.25
CA GLU A 43 7.14 -6.63 8.44
C GLU A 43 5.82 -6.15 9.07
N LEU A 44 4.98 -5.49 8.27
CA LEU A 44 3.80 -4.80 8.79
C LEU A 44 2.72 -5.76 9.29
N ARG A 45 2.60 -6.97 8.74
CA ARG A 45 1.63 -7.96 9.25
C ARG A 45 1.92 -8.39 10.68
N MET A 46 3.18 -8.41 11.08
CA MET A 46 3.56 -8.74 12.47
C MET A 46 3.27 -7.57 13.41
N ARG A 47 3.57 -6.34 12.97
CA ARG A 47 3.35 -5.13 13.78
C ARG A 47 1.88 -4.74 13.89
N TYR A 48 1.09 -5.00 12.85
CA TYR A 48 -0.31 -4.61 12.72
C TYR A 48 -1.21 -5.80 12.35
N PRO A 49 -1.36 -6.81 13.24
CA PRO A 49 -2.04 -8.07 12.93
C PRO A 49 -3.55 -7.94 12.68
N LYS A 50 -4.17 -6.85 13.13
CA LYS A 50 -5.59 -6.56 12.89
C LYS A 50 -5.87 -6.02 11.48
N HIS A 51 -4.85 -5.57 10.75
CA HIS A 51 -5.02 -5.03 9.39
C HIS A 51 -5.01 -6.15 8.35
N HIS A 52 -5.71 -5.93 7.24
CA HIS A 52 -5.73 -6.87 6.13
C HIS A 52 -4.48 -6.70 5.26
N TRP A 53 -3.69 -7.77 5.15
CA TRP A 53 -2.44 -7.81 4.38
C TRP A 53 -2.52 -8.92 3.31
N PRO A 54 -3.17 -8.67 2.17
CA PRO A 54 -3.40 -9.69 1.14
C PRO A 54 -2.09 -10.25 0.57
N GLU A 55 -2.10 -11.52 0.14
CA GLU A 55 -0.95 -12.12 -0.54
C GLU A 55 -0.83 -11.63 -1.98
N ASP A 56 -1.98 -11.55 -2.67
CA ASP A 56 -2.11 -10.90 -3.97
C ASP A 56 -2.73 -9.50 -3.80
N PRO A 57 -1.93 -8.41 -3.92
CA PRO A 57 -2.45 -7.06 -3.81
C PRO A 57 -3.28 -6.60 -5.01
N TRP A 58 -3.19 -7.29 -6.17
CA TRP A 58 -3.87 -6.86 -7.40
C TRP A 58 -5.36 -7.23 -7.43
N THR A 59 -5.71 -8.33 -6.77
CA THR A 59 -7.09 -8.83 -6.69
C THR A 59 -7.76 -8.49 -5.36
N ALA A 60 -7.02 -7.87 -4.43
CA ALA A 60 -7.55 -7.49 -3.13
C ALA A 60 -8.62 -6.40 -3.24
N GLU A 61 -9.77 -6.66 -2.62
CA GLU A 61 -10.84 -5.66 -2.50
C GLU A 61 -10.38 -4.48 -1.61
N ALA A 62 -10.57 -3.26 -2.10
CA ALA A 62 -10.25 -2.06 -1.35
C ALA A 62 -11.20 -1.89 -0.16
N VAL A 63 -10.65 -1.88 1.05
CA VAL A 63 -11.42 -1.72 2.29
C VAL A 63 -11.03 -0.45 3.03
N ARG A 64 -12.00 0.18 3.71
CA ARG A 64 -11.72 1.28 4.62
C ARG A 64 -11.49 0.74 6.04
N GLY A 65 -10.26 0.86 6.53
CA GLY A 65 -9.89 0.45 7.89
C GLY A 65 -9.88 -1.06 8.11
N VAL A 66 -9.85 -1.46 9.39
CA VAL A 66 -9.91 -2.87 9.80
C VAL A 66 -11.32 -3.41 9.56
N ARG A 67 -11.45 -4.58 8.91
CA ARG A 67 -12.73 -5.30 8.78
C ARG A 67 -13.28 -5.58 10.18
N ARG A 68 -14.47 -5.03 10.49
CA ARG A 68 -15.19 -5.31 11.72
C ARG A 68 -15.73 -6.73 11.63
N ARG A 69 -15.44 -7.59 12.61
CA ARG A 69 -16.17 -8.84 12.79
C ARG A 69 -17.52 -8.49 13.41
N ASN A 70 -18.60 -8.98 12.81
CA ASN A 70 -19.90 -9.03 13.46
C ASN A 70 -19.86 -10.01 14.62
#